data_AF-A0A1V6N6P5-F1
#
_entry.id   AF-A0A1V6N6P5-F1
#
_cell.length_a   1.000
_cell.length_b   1.000
_cell.length_c   1.000
_cell.angle_alpha   90.00
_cell.angle_beta   90.00
_cell.angle_gamma   90.00
#
_symmetry.space_group_name_H-M   'P 1'
#
loop_
_entity.id
_entity.type
_entity.pdbx_description
1 polymer ?
#
loop_
_entity_poly.entity_id
_entity_poly.type
_entity_poly.pdbx_seq_one_letter_code
_entity_poly.pdbx_strand_id
1 'polypeptide(L)'
;MKTSTIFGLLVAYAATVSAIPVKQRNHEVEITFVGAADAQFTQSIPTDGSVVSIENPLSISHISSNTAGVRCTFNGIDHSVTVVNGVQWVDVGPPQTQVTGSCQVQGSDSSPAPPTSRGTNPDPTGDQVHVTFIGAADAQFTQSFPSSGEWVQITNPLSISHIQTSTEGVTCVFNGVDHSVTTAIGTQLVDVGPPQTQVSGSCA
;
A
#
# COMPACT_ATOMS: atom_id res chain seq x y z
N MET A 1 -30.39 54.34 -64.26
CA MET A 1 -29.64 53.06 -64.37
C MET A 1 -28.18 53.39 -64.08
N LYS A 2 -27.42 52.84 -63.13
CA LYS A 2 -27.52 51.71 -62.20
C LYS A 2 -26.59 52.03 -61.01
N THR A 3 -26.93 51.54 -59.82
CA THR A 3 -26.14 51.54 -58.58
C THR A 3 -25.01 50.50 -58.62
N SER A 4 -23.93 50.71 -57.86
CA SER A 4 -23.29 49.62 -57.09
C SER A 4 -22.17 50.11 -56.17
N THR A 5 -22.40 49.91 -54.88
CA THR A 5 -21.49 49.99 -53.73
C THR A 5 -20.70 48.69 -53.62
N ILE A 6 -19.40 48.71 -53.34
CA ILE A 6 -18.66 47.51 -52.89
C ILE A 6 -17.74 47.85 -51.71
N PHE A 7 -18.14 47.37 -50.54
CA PHE A 7 -17.35 47.17 -49.33
C PHE A 7 -16.46 45.93 -49.52
N GLY A 8 -15.17 45.99 -49.20
CA GLY A 8 -14.25 44.85 -49.27
C GLY A 8 -13.60 44.56 -47.92
N LEU A 9 -13.92 43.39 -47.36
CA LEU A 9 -13.59 42.89 -46.03
C LEU A 9 -12.08 42.69 -45.76
N LEU A 10 -11.67 43.01 -44.52
CA LEU A 10 -10.47 42.48 -43.87
C LEU A 10 -10.75 41.04 -43.39
N VAL A 11 -10.05 40.05 -43.94
CA VAL A 11 -10.07 38.66 -43.45
C VAL A 11 -8.81 38.45 -42.61
N ALA A 12 -8.96 38.44 -41.29
CA ALA A 12 -7.92 38.00 -40.36
C ALA A 12 -7.93 36.46 -40.29
N TYR A 13 -6.88 35.82 -40.78
CA TYR A 13 -6.65 34.39 -40.57
C TYR A 13 -6.28 34.14 -39.11
N ALA A 14 -7.23 33.71 -38.30
CA ALA A 14 -6.95 33.11 -37.00
C ALA A 14 -6.57 31.64 -37.21
N ALA A 15 -5.28 31.31 -37.12
CA ALA A 15 -4.84 29.93 -37.08
C ALA A 15 -5.21 29.34 -35.70
N THR A 16 -6.28 28.57 -35.63
CA THR A 16 -6.60 27.79 -34.44
C THR A 16 -5.66 26.60 -34.39
N VAL A 17 -4.61 26.70 -33.57
CA VAL A 17 -3.82 25.53 -33.15
C VAL A 17 -4.75 24.63 -32.36
N SER A 18 -5.22 23.55 -32.99
CA SER A 18 -5.86 22.44 -32.28
C SER A 18 -4.77 21.69 -31.52
N ALA A 19 -4.62 22.01 -30.23
CA ALA A 19 -3.90 21.14 -29.33
C ALA A 19 -4.71 19.84 -29.21
N ILE A 20 -4.23 18.78 -29.85
CA ILE A 20 -4.76 17.43 -29.64
C ILE A 20 -4.41 17.08 -28.19
N PRO A 21 -5.39 16.82 -27.31
CA PRO A 21 -5.09 16.37 -25.96
C PRO A 21 -4.26 15.10 -26.08
N VAL A 22 -3.04 15.14 -25.52
CA VAL A 22 -2.18 13.96 -25.40
C VAL A 22 -2.98 12.94 -24.61
N LYS A 23 -3.38 11.86 -25.29
CA LYS A 23 -4.05 10.72 -24.65
C LYS A 23 -3.10 10.23 -23.56
N GLN A 24 -3.45 10.48 -22.30
CA GLN A 24 -2.73 9.94 -21.16
C GLN A 24 -2.64 8.42 -21.40
N ARG A 25 -1.43 7.88 -21.52
CA ARG A 25 -1.26 6.43 -21.60
C ARG A 25 -1.64 5.92 -20.22
N ASN A 26 -2.87 5.47 -20.06
CA ASN A 26 -3.26 4.70 -18.89
C ASN A 26 -2.46 3.41 -18.96
N HIS A 27 -1.37 3.37 -18.19
CA HIS A 27 -0.66 2.14 -17.92
C HIS A 27 -1.60 1.30 -17.05
N GLU A 28 -1.93 0.11 -17.52
CA GLU A 28 -2.76 -0.86 -16.80
C GLU A 28 -1.92 -2.10 -16.53
N VAL A 29 -2.22 -2.80 -15.44
CA VAL A 29 -1.62 -4.08 -15.10
C VAL A 29 -2.66 -5.16 -15.03
N GLU A 30 -2.31 -6.31 -15.60
CA GLU A 30 -3.15 -7.50 -15.55
C GLU A 30 -2.92 -8.23 -14.23
N ILE A 31 -3.99 -8.38 -13.47
CA ILE A 31 -4.01 -9.10 -12.20
C ILE A 31 -4.83 -10.36 -12.38
N THR A 32 -4.30 -11.50 -11.94
CA THR A 32 -5.00 -12.78 -11.92
C THR A 32 -5.49 -13.09 -10.51
N PHE A 33 -6.78 -13.34 -10.39
CA PHE A 33 -7.43 -13.76 -9.15
C PHE A 33 -7.75 -15.25 -9.25
N VAL A 34 -7.37 -16.02 -8.24
CA VAL A 34 -7.53 -17.47 -8.21
C VAL A 34 -8.31 -17.86 -6.97
N GLY A 35 -9.35 -18.66 -7.16
CA GLY A 35 -10.24 -19.15 -6.12
C GLY A 35 -10.15 -20.67 -5.95
N ALA A 36 -11.20 -21.25 -5.39
CA ALA A 36 -11.30 -22.69 -5.20
C ALA A 36 -11.40 -23.45 -6.54
N ALA A 37 -10.90 -24.70 -6.53
CA ALA A 37 -10.91 -25.61 -7.69
C ALA A 37 -10.29 -25.00 -8.96
N ASP A 38 -9.23 -24.20 -8.79
CA ASP A 38 -8.48 -23.53 -9.86
C ASP A 38 -9.33 -22.58 -10.73
N ALA A 39 -10.52 -22.18 -10.25
CA ALA A 39 -11.29 -21.13 -10.89
C ALA A 39 -10.49 -19.82 -10.83
N GLN A 40 -10.37 -19.13 -11.96
CA GLN A 40 -9.62 -17.89 -12.05
C GLN A 40 -10.24 -16.89 -13.01
N PHE A 41 -9.95 -15.61 -12.79
CA PHE A 41 -10.21 -14.56 -13.77
C PHE A 41 -9.08 -13.54 -13.75
N THR A 42 -8.97 -12.76 -14.83
CA THR A 42 -8.02 -11.66 -14.93
C THR A 42 -8.76 -10.33 -15.03
N GLN A 43 -8.18 -9.28 -14.47
CA GLN A 43 -8.68 -7.92 -14.60
C GLN A 43 -7.53 -6.94 -14.79
N SER A 44 -7.67 -6.05 -15.76
CA SER A 44 -6.77 -4.92 -15.95
C SER A 44 -7.09 -3.81 -14.96
N ILE A 45 -6.08 -3.36 -14.22
CA ILE A 45 -6.20 -2.29 -13.23
C ILE A 45 -5.28 -1.13 -13.61
N PRO A 46 -5.78 0.11 -13.70
CA PRO A 46 -4.95 1.28 -13.93
C PRO A 46 -3.86 1.42 -12.86
N THR A 47 -2.65 1.80 -13.27
CA THR A 47 -1.51 2.04 -12.38
C THR A 47 -1.40 3.49 -11.92
N ASP A 48 -2.49 4.26 -12.01
CA ASP A 48 -2.57 5.67 -11.64
C ASP A 48 -3.06 5.88 -10.19
N GLY A 49 -3.27 4.80 -9.45
CA GLY A 49 -3.80 4.80 -8.09
C GLY A 49 -5.33 4.87 -8.02
N SER A 50 -6.04 4.92 -9.14
CA SER A 50 -7.50 4.88 -9.14
C SER A 50 -8.03 3.56 -8.58
N VAL A 51 -9.13 3.65 -7.84
CA VAL A 51 -9.83 2.49 -7.29
C VAL A 51 -10.82 1.99 -8.33
N VAL A 52 -10.74 0.71 -8.66
CA VAL A 52 -11.69 0.01 -9.53
C VAL A 52 -12.51 -0.99 -8.74
N SER A 53 -13.76 -1.17 -9.16
CA SER A 53 -14.62 -2.23 -8.63
C SER A 53 -14.20 -3.59 -9.19
N ILE A 54 -14.35 -4.62 -8.36
CA ILE A 54 -14.19 -6.02 -8.75
C ILE A 54 -15.55 -6.68 -8.47
N GLU A 55 -16.25 -7.07 -9.53
CA GLU A 55 -17.65 -7.53 -9.44
C GLU A 55 -17.78 -9.05 -9.54
N ASN A 56 -16.66 -9.76 -9.69
CA ASN A 56 -16.68 -11.22 -9.80
C ASN A 56 -16.97 -11.86 -8.43
N PRO A 57 -18.01 -12.70 -8.30
CA PRO A 57 -18.41 -13.27 -7.01
C PRO A 57 -17.48 -14.41 -6.53
N LEU A 58 -16.43 -14.76 -7.27
CA LEU A 58 -15.52 -15.84 -6.91
C LEU A 58 -14.86 -15.58 -5.54
N SER A 59 -14.82 -16.60 -4.68
CA SER A 59 -14.06 -16.58 -3.44
C SER A 59 -12.58 -16.77 -3.75
N ILE A 60 -11.80 -15.70 -3.59
CA ILE A 60 -10.38 -15.63 -3.96
C ILE A 60 -9.53 -16.11 -2.81
N SER A 61 -8.65 -17.08 -3.10
CA SER A 61 -7.64 -17.60 -2.20
C SER A 61 -6.24 -17.11 -2.56
N HIS A 62 -6.02 -16.65 -3.80
CA HIS A 62 -4.73 -16.14 -4.24
C HIS A 62 -4.89 -15.02 -5.27
N ILE A 63 -3.96 -14.07 -5.25
CA ILE A 63 -3.85 -13.01 -6.25
C ILE A 63 -2.43 -13.02 -6.80
N SER A 64 -2.30 -12.93 -8.11
CA SER A 64 -1.00 -12.80 -8.76
C SER A 64 -0.92 -11.64 -9.72
N SER A 65 0.27 -11.06 -9.78
CA SER A 65 0.66 -10.05 -10.76
C SER A 65 1.92 -10.54 -11.47
N ASN A 66 1.96 -10.34 -12.78
CA ASN A 66 3.14 -10.58 -13.61
C ASN A 66 3.83 -9.26 -14.01
N THR A 67 3.43 -8.14 -13.43
CA THR A 67 4.00 -6.82 -13.76
C THR A 67 4.96 -6.37 -12.67
N ALA A 68 6.22 -6.15 -13.03
CA ALA A 68 7.21 -5.58 -12.12
C ALA A 68 6.99 -4.08 -11.91
N GLY A 69 7.46 -3.55 -10.78
CA GLY A 69 7.46 -2.11 -10.51
C GLY A 69 6.07 -1.50 -10.33
N VAL A 70 5.09 -2.29 -9.89
CA VAL A 70 3.77 -1.81 -9.48
C VAL A 70 3.43 -2.32 -8.10
N ARG A 71 2.69 -1.53 -7.33
CA ARG A 71 2.10 -1.95 -6.06
C ARG A 71 0.59 -1.92 -6.20
N CYS A 72 -0.04 -3.06 -5.96
CA CYS A 72 -1.48 -3.19 -6.01
C CYS A 72 -2.05 -3.54 -4.63
N THR A 73 -3.20 -2.96 -4.31
CA THR A 73 -3.95 -3.20 -3.07
C THR A 73 -5.36 -3.62 -3.44
N PHE A 74 -5.82 -4.72 -2.85
CA PHE A 74 -7.15 -5.31 -3.07
C PHE A 74 -7.89 -5.38 -1.75
N ASN A 75 -9.15 -4.97 -1.74
CA ASN A 75 -10.00 -5.10 -0.56
C ASN A 75 -11.03 -6.20 -0.78
N GLY A 76 -11.14 -7.10 0.19
CA GLY A 76 -12.13 -8.16 0.24
C GLY A 76 -13.48 -7.69 0.81
N ILE A 77 -14.51 -8.49 0.57
CA ILE A 77 -15.86 -8.23 1.09
C ILE A 77 -15.93 -8.32 2.62
N ASP A 78 -15.05 -9.10 3.24
CA ASP A 78 -14.91 -9.22 4.69
C ASP A 78 -13.89 -8.22 5.25
N HIS A 79 -13.64 -7.12 4.53
CA HIS A 79 -12.68 -6.06 4.88
C HIS A 79 -11.21 -6.51 4.95
N SER A 80 -10.85 -7.66 4.36
CA SER A 80 -9.44 -8.02 4.18
C SER A 80 -8.75 -7.05 3.22
N VAL A 81 -7.44 -6.91 3.40
CA VAL A 81 -6.59 -6.14 2.48
C VAL A 81 -5.44 -7.02 2.02
N THR A 82 -5.33 -7.23 0.71
CA THR A 82 -4.23 -7.97 0.09
C THR A 82 -3.36 -7.01 -0.70
N VAL A 83 -2.04 -7.06 -0.51
CA VAL A 83 -1.09 -6.22 -1.24
C VAL A 83 -0.18 -7.10 -2.09
N VAL A 84 -0.09 -6.78 -3.38
CA VAL A 84 0.79 -7.45 -4.34
C VAL A 84 1.83 -6.45 -4.83
N ASN A 85 3.11 -6.78 -4.62
CA ASN A 85 4.23 -5.93 -4.99
C ASN A 85 5.01 -6.53 -6.17
N GLY A 86 4.88 -5.91 -7.33
CA GLY A 86 5.57 -6.34 -8.54
C GLY A 86 5.08 -7.70 -9.03
N VAL A 87 6.03 -8.54 -9.44
CA VAL A 87 5.76 -9.90 -9.91
C VAL A 87 5.69 -10.83 -8.70
N GLN A 88 4.48 -11.16 -8.27
CA GLN A 88 4.30 -11.95 -7.06
C GLN A 88 2.97 -12.73 -7.09
N TRP A 89 2.97 -13.85 -6.38
CA TRP A 89 1.79 -14.63 -5.99
C TRP A 89 1.57 -14.47 -4.49
N VAL A 90 0.37 -14.08 -4.08
CA VAL A 90 0.05 -13.75 -2.69
C VAL A 90 -1.23 -14.47 -2.28
N ASP A 91 -1.22 -15.05 -1.09
CA ASP A 91 -2.37 -15.72 -0.50
C ASP A 91 -3.37 -14.70 0.05
N VAL A 92 -4.65 -15.02 -0.07
CA VAL A 92 -5.78 -14.27 0.48
C VAL A 92 -6.43 -15.13 1.55
N GLY A 93 -6.26 -14.75 2.82
CA GLY A 93 -6.80 -15.48 3.96
C GLY A 93 -7.68 -14.61 4.85
N PRO A 94 -8.91 -15.06 5.21
CA PRO A 94 -9.66 -16.20 4.67
C PRO A 94 -10.07 -16.00 3.18
N PRO A 95 -10.32 -17.08 2.41
CA PRO A 95 -10.77 -16.95 1.01
C PRO A 95 -12.10 -16.20 0.90
N GLN A 96 -12.11 -15.16 0.09
CA GLN A 96 -13.26 -14.25 0.01
C GLN A 96 -13.32 -13.50 -1.32
N THR A 97 -14.49 -12.98 -1.65
CA THR A 97 -14.68 -12.11 -2.81
C THR A 97 -13.89 -10.81 -2.64
N GLN A 98 -13.23 -10.36 -3.71
CA GLN A 98 -12.60 -9.04 -3.75
C GLN A 98 -13.60 -8.03 -4.30
N VAL A 99 -13.70 -6.86 -3.65
CA VAL A 99 -14.68 -5.82 -4.00
C VAL A 99 -14.05 -4.61 -4.68
N THR A 100 -12.79 -4.31 -4.37
CA THR A 100 -12.06 -3.20 -5.00
C THR A 100 -10.58 -3.51 -5.16
N GLY A 101 -9.95 -2.89 -6.16
CA GLY A 101 -8.51 -2.93 -6.38
C GLY A 101 -7.97 -1.56 -6.78
N SER A 102 -6.71 -1.28 -6.46
CA SER A 102 -6.00 -0.10 -6.93
C SER A 102 -4.53 -0.45 -7.15
N CYS A 103 -3.93 0.05 -8.22
CA CYS A 103 -2.52 -0.17 -8.52
C CYS A 103 -1.82 1.16 -8.76
N GLN A 104 -0.54 1.22 -8.41
CA GLN A 104 0.30 2.39 -8.66
C GLN A 104 1.71 1.98 -9.10
N VAL A 105 2.32 2.75 -10.00
CA VAL A 105 3.71 2.53 -10.39
C VAL A 105 4.62 2.83 -9.21
N GLN A 106 5.50 1.87 -8.90
CA GLN A 106 6.53 1.99 -7.89
C GLN A 106 7.67 2.84 -8.48
N GLY A 107 7.45 4.16 -8.53
CA GLY A 107 8.38 5.11 -9.18
C GLY A 107 7.82 6.49 -9.51
N SER A 108 6.56 6.80 -9.17
CA SER A 108 6.05 8.17 -9.17
C SER A 108 6.20 8.77 -7.78
N ASP A 109 7.28 9.52 -7.57
CA ASP A 109 7.62 10.19 -6.33
C ASP A 109 6.52 11.17 -5.88
N SER A 110 5.71 10.69 -4.94
CA SER A 110 5.35 11.44 -3.74
C SER A 110 5.17 10.48 -2.56
N SER A 111 6.14 9.57 -2.37
CA SER A 111 6.51 9.23 -1.00
C SER A 111 7.40 10.38 -0.53
N PRO A 112 7.02 11.18 0.47
CA PRO A 112 8.03 11.95 1.17
C PRO A 112 9.03 10.90 1.64
N ALA A 113 10.30 11.03 1.24
CA ALA A 113 11.37 10.51 2.08
C ALA A 113 10.97 10.90 3.51
N PRO A 114 10.93 9.95 4.47
CA PRO A 114 10.68 10.32 5.86
C PRO A 114 11.61 11.51 6.13
N PRO A 115 11.09 12.66 6.57
CA PRO A 115 11.98 13.74 6.89
C PRO A 115 13.00 13.14 7.84
N THR A 116 14.27 13.18 7.46
CA THR A 116 15.35 13.24 8.43
C THR A 116 15.06 14.49 9.25
N SER A 117 14.16 14.38 10.22
CA SER A 117 14.05 15.32 11.31
C SER A 117 15.32 15.10 12.11
N ARG A 118 16.36 15.81 11.67
CA ARG A 118 17.33 16.42 12.56
C ARG A 118 16.55 17.37 13.48
N GLY A 119 15.76 16.78 14.37
CA GLY A 119 15.10 17.44 15.48
C GLY A 119 16.10 17.46 16.62
N THR A 120 16.66 18.63 16.83
CA THR A 120 17.56 18.92 17.94
C THR A 120 16.81 18.78 19.27
N ASN A 121 17.35 17.93 20.16
CA ASN A 121 17.23 17.91 21.64
C ASN A 121 16.00 17.31 22.35
N PRO A 122 16.16 16.80 23.59
CA PRO A 122 17.38 16.26 24.24
C PRO A 122 17.26 14.75 24.45
N ASP A 123 18.41 14.08 24.47
CA ASP A 123 18.60 12.82 25.18
C ASP A 123 17.99 12.91 26.59
N PRO A 124 17.16 11.95 27.01
CA PRO A 124 16.93 11.70 28.42
C PRO A 124 17.23 10.23 28.71
N THR A 125 18.48 9.77 28.58
CA THR A 125 19.03 8.59 29.29
C THR A 125 17.98 7.49 29.55
N GLY A 126 17.41 6.96 28.48
CA GLY A 126 16.30 6.01 28.54
C GLY A 126 16.55 4.90 27.54
N ASP A 127 16.71 3.68 28.05
CA ASP A 127 17.02 2.51 27.25
C ASP A 127 16.01 2.36 26.10
N GLN A 128 16.50 2.30 24.86
CA GLN A 128 15.65 2.03 23.70
C GLN A 128 15.49 0.53 23.52
N VAL A 129 14.27 0.08 23.23
CA VAL A 129 13.96 -1.31 22.89
C VAL A 129 13.94 -1.45 21.38
N HIS A 130 14.84 -2.28 20.84
CA HIS A 130 14.86 -2.61 19.42
C HIS A 130 13.95 -3.80 19.13
N VAL A 131 12.94 -3.56 18.31
CA VAL A 131 11.93 -4.56 17.93
C VAL A 131 12.05 -4.83 16.44
N THR A 132 12.18 -6.10 16.06
CA THR A 132 12.19 -6.53 14.67
C THR A 132 10.83 -7.14 14.33
N PHE A 133 10.20 -6.62 13.28
CA PHE A 133 8.94 -7.12 12.76
C PHE A 133 9.23 -7.96 11.52
N ILE A 134 8.76 -9.19 11.52
CA ILE A 134 9.06 -10.19 10.49
C ILE A 134 7.74 -10.57 9.81
N GLY A 135 7.68 -10.32 8.51
CA GLY A 135 6.53 -10.57 7.67
C GLY A 135 6.72 -11.72 6.70
N ALA A 136 5.84 -11.81 5.70
CA ALA A 136 5.92 -12.82 4.65
C ALA A 136 7.20 -12.67 3.80
N ALA A 137 7.68 -13.81 3.26
CA ALA A 137 8.85 -13.89 2.40
C ALA A 137 10.14 -13.27 3.01
N ASP A 138 10.33 -13.45 4.33
CA ASP A 138 11.46 -12.94 5.10
C ASP A 138 11.65 -11.41 5.05
N ALA A 139 10.61 -10.68 4.61
CA ALA A 139 10.61 -9.23 4.71
C ALA A 139 10.60 -8.82 6.18
N GLN A 140 11.47 -7.90 6.56
CA GLN A 140 11.58 -7.44 7.94
C GLN A 140 11.94 -5.97 8.02
N PHE A 141 11.55 -5.34 9.12
CA PHE A 141 12.05 -4.02 9.50
C PHE A 141 12.25 -3.96 11.01
N THR A 142 13.10 -3.03 11.45
CA THR A 142 13.34 -2.78 12.87
C THR A 142 12.88 -1.38 13.23
N GLN A 143 12.27 -1.25 14.40
CA GLN A 143 11.87 0.04 14.97
C GLN A 143 12.24 0.09 16.45
N SER A 144 12.67 1.28 16.90
CA SER A 144 12.99 1.53 18.31
C SER A 144 11.77 2.08 19.06
N PHE A 145 11.57 1.58 20.26
CA PHE A 145 10.54 2.05 21.20
C PHE A 145 11.22 2.55 22.48
N PRO A 146 10.77 3.67 23.07
CA PRO A 146 11.21 4.07 24.40
C PRO A 146 10.83 3.01 25.44
N SER A 147 11.70 2.69 26.41
CA SER A 147 11.35 1.83 27.56
C SER A 147 10.48 2.53 28.63
N SER A 148 9.96 3.73 28.33
CA SER A 148 9.14 4.52 29.25
C SER A 148 7.66 4.14 29.24
N GLY A 149 7.25 3.24 28.34
CA GLY A 149 5.85 2.92 28.08
C GLY A 149 5.14 3.89 27.13
N GLU A 150 5.87 4.81 26.50
CA GLU A 150 5.29 5.72 25.51
C GLU A 150 4.85 4.97 24.23
N TRP A 151 3.69 5.34 23.69
CA TRP A 151 3.16 4.76 22.46
C TRP A 151 3.79 5.40 21.24
N VAL A 152 4.36 4.56 20.37
CA VAL A 152 4.95 4.96 19.09
C VAL A 152 4.13 4.38 17.95
N GLN A 153 3.91 5.17 16.90
CA GLN A 153 3.23 4.74 15.69
C GLN A 153 4.13 3.86 14.82
N ILE A 154 3.53 2.84 14.21
CA ILE A 154 4.19 1.96 13.24
C ILE A 154 3.53 2.24 11.90
N THR A 155 4.30 2.79 10.96
CA THR A 155 3.80 3.22 9.64
C THR A 155 4.18 2.26 8.52
N ASN A 156 4.97 1.23 8.83
CA ASN A 156 5.39 0.25 7.85
C ASN A 156 4.20 -0.63 7.47
N PRO A 157 3.85 -0.75 6.17
CA PRO A 157 2.70 -1.51 5.72
C PRO A 157 2.95 -3.02 5.65
N LEU A 158 4.07 -3.53 6.16
CA LEU A 158 4.41 -4.94 6.13
C LEU A 158 3.38 -5.75 6.93
N SER A 159 2.90 -6.84 6.34
CA SER A 159 2.08 -7.83 7.03
C SER A 159 2.99 -8.68 7.92
N ILE A 160 2.88 -8.48 9.24
CA ILE A 160 3.74 -9.08 10.26
C ILE A 160 3.16 -10.41 10.67
N SER A 161 4.01 -11.43 10.76
CA SER A 161 3.68 -12.76 11.29
C SER A 161 4.41 -13.04 12.60
N HIS A 162 5.58 -12.43 12.81
CA HIS A 162 6.32 -12.56 14.05
C HIS A 162 6.92 -11.22 14.47
N ILE A 163 7.00 -11.02 15.79
CA ILE A 163 7.68 -9.89 16.40
C ILE A 163 8.81 -10.44 17.26
N GLN A 164 10.02 -9.96 17.01
CA GLN A 164 11.20 -10.32 17.77
C GLN A 164 11.65 -9.13 18.63
N THR A 165 11.70 -9.33 19.94
CA THR A 165 12.31 -8.42 20.90
C THR A 165 13.66 -8.96 21.33
N SER A 166 14.67 -8.08 21.43
CA SER A 166 16.05 -8.46 21.79
C SER A 166 16.53 -7.86 23.11
N THR A 167 15.65 -7.13 23.81
CA THR A 167 15.95 -6.49 25.09
C THR A 167 15.37 -7.33 26.23
N GLU A 168 16.20 -7.66 27.23
CA GLU A 168 15.77 -8.40 28.41
C GLU A 168 15.05 -7.47 29.41
N GLY A 169 14.09 -8.00 30.17
CA GLY A 169 13.42 -7.25 31.24
C GLY A 169 12.35 -6.24 30.81
N VAL A 170 12.05 -6.13 29.51
CA VAL A 170 11.01 -5.23 28.98
C VAL A 170 9.78 -6.00 28.52
N THR A 171 8.61 -5.38 28.65
CA THR A 171 7.34 -5.85 28.10
C THR A 171 6.88 -4.87 27.02
N CYS A 172 6.71 -5.37 25.81
CA CYS A 172 6.18 -4.61 24.69
C CYS A 172 4.77 -5.06 24.33
N VAL A 173 3.91 -4.11 24.02
CA VAL A 173 2.54 -4.34 23.53
C VAL A 173 2.41 -3.68 22.16
N PHE A 174 1.89 -4.43 21.19
CA PHE A 174 1.68 -3.98 19.82
C PHE A 174 0.21 -4.12 19.45
N ASN A 175 -0.34 -3.08 18.81
CA ASN A 175 -1.69 -3.10 18.29
C ASN A 175 -1.66 -3.34 16.78
N GLY A 176 -2.41 -4.33 16.34
CA GLY A 176 -2.66 -4.60 14.93
C GLY A 176 -3.75 -3.69 14.36
N VAL A 177 -3.84 -3.68 13.04
CA VAL A 177 -4.85 -2.91 12.29
C VAL A 177 -6.27 -3.41 12.54
N ASP A 178 -6.44 -4.66 12.96
CA ASP A 178 -7.72 -5.31 13.28
C ASP A 178 -8.13 -5.16 14.78
N HIS A 179 -7.46 -4.28 15.53
CA HIS A 179 -7.53 -4.18 16.99
C HIS A 179 -7.01 -5.40 17.76
N SER A 180 -6.26 -6.29 17.12
CA SER A 180 -5.47 -7.31 17.81
C SER A 180 -4.44 -6.66 18.70
N VAL A 181 -4.08 -7.39 19.76
CA VAL A 181 -3.04 -6.99 20.70
C VAL A 181 -2.06 -8.15 20.83
N THR A 182 -0.80 -7.86 20.54
CA THR A 182 0.30 -8.82 20.71
C THR A 182 1.26 -8.33 21.78
N THR A 183 1.58 -9.20 22.73
CA THR A 183 2.48 -8.88 23.84
C THR A 183 3.78 -9.66 23.72
N ALA A 184 4.91 -8.96 23.70
CA ALA A 184 6.25 -9.54 23.74
C ALA A 184 6.94 -9.26 25.09
N ILE A 185 7.53 -10.28 25.73
CA ILE A 185 8.17 -10.16 27.04
C ILE A 185 9.63 -10.61 26.93
N GLY A 186 10.56 -9.73 27.32
CA GLY A 186 11.99 -9.99 27.31
C GLY A 186 12.51 -10.30 25.91
N THR A 187 13.50 -11.17 25.82
CA THR A 187 14.09 -11.61 24.55
C THR A 187 13.28 -12.76 23.97
N GLN A 188 12.32 -12.48 23.09
CA GLN A 188 11.50 -13.53 22.49
C GLN A 188 11.06 -13.22 21.07
N LEU A 189 10.74 -14.29 20.35
CA LEU A 189 9.98 -14.25 19.11
C LEU A 189 8.54 -14.61 19.45
N VAL A 190 7.61 -13.70 19.22
CA VAL A 190 6.18 -13.90 19.45
C VAL A 190 5.44 -13.94 18.11
N ASP A 191 4.50 -14.87 18.01
CA ASP A 191 3.57 -14.96 16.89
C ASP A 191 2.46 -13.92 17.08
N VAL A 192 2.18 -13.13 16.05
CA VAL A 192 1.07 -12.14 16.05
C VAL A 192 -0.27 -12.78 15.62
N GLY A 193 -0.28 -14.08 15.35
CA GLY A 193 -1.44 -14.80 14.82
C GLY A 193 -1.54 -14.65 13.30
N PRO A 194 -2.76 -14.51 12.74
CA PRO A 194 -2.92 -14.23 11.32
C PRO A 194 -2.08 -13.01 10.90
N PRO A 195 -1.25 -13.11 9.84
CA PRO A 195 -0.35 -12.03 9.47
C PRO A 195 -1.06 -10.71 9.20
N GLN A 196 -0.57 -9.63 9.81
CA GLN A 196 -1.23 -8.33 9.74
C GLN A 196 -0.29 -7.15 10.02
N THR A 197 -0.69 -5.95 9.59
CA THR A 197 0.05 -4.72 9.86
C THR A 197 -0.09 -4.30 11.32
N GLN A 198 1.03 -3.92 11.95
CA GLN A 198 1.03 -3.29 13.26
C GLN A 198 0.92 -1.78 13.10
N VAL A 199 0.06 -1.13 13.89
CA VAL A 199 -0.22 0.31 13.79
C VAL A 199 0.42 1.12 14.92
N SER A 200 0.67 0.50 16.07
CA SER A 200 1.36 1.15 17.18
C SER A 200 1.97 0.13 18.14
N GLY A 201 2.95 0.57 18.93
CA GLY A 201 3.52 -0.23 20.00
C GLY A 201 4.03 0.62 21.15
N SER A 202 4.17 0.00 22.33
CA SER A 202 4.71 0.60 23.55
C SER A 202 5.53 -0.44 24.30
N CYS A 203 6.66 -0.06 24.90
CA CYS A 203 7.53 -0.94 25.68
C CYS A 203 7.84 -0.34 27.05
N ALA A 204 7.80 -1.14 28.12
CA ALA A 204 8.11 -0.72 29.49
C ALA A 204 8.76 -1.83 30.32
#